data_AF-A0A182QW59-F1
#
_entry.id   AF-A0A182QW59-F1
#
_cell.length_a   1.000
_cell.length_b   1.000
_cell.length_c   1.000
_cell.angle_alpha   90.00
_cell.angle_beta   90.00
_cell.angle_gamma   90.00
#
_symmetry.space_group_name_H-M   'P 1'
#
loop_
_entity.id
_entity.type
_entity.pdbx_description
1 polymer ?
#
loop_
_entity_poly.entity_id
_entity_poly.type
_entity_poly.pdbx_seq_one_letter_code
_entity_poly.pdbx_strand_id
1 'polypeptide(L)'
;MATAANKTNCRQKIVESYTSLVKGISTARFDEFKEFFANEKDLELAVKEFRNGLQEALLSKVNRLWDESDIDANIEVLEKIKTKAAGTTTKMWRPTGKSANEQVRPLVVNKLKMSLKFYRYQLGFQKERTEELIYNIENMRAKYQEIHTQRKHLLQQMTNEQKMFDSIRAHQKELDHKVNVDLQI
;
A
#
# COMPACT_ATOMS: atom_id res chain seq x y z
N MET A 1 -29.38 5.59 -12.30
CA MET A 1 -28.98 5.77 -13.71
C MET A 1 -29.20 7.22 -14.11
N ALA A 2 -28.21 8.10 -13.93
CA ALA A 2 -28.29 9.51 -14.35
C ALA A 2 -26.89 10.12 -14.46
N THR A 3 -26.12 9.81 -15.50
CA THR A 3 -24.74 10.35 -15.61
C THR A 3 -24.27 10.74 -17.01
N ALA A 4 -25.05 10.52 -18.07
CA ALA A 4 -24.66 10.97 -19.42
C ALA A 4 -25.30 12.31 -19.83
N ALA A 5 -26.51 12.64 -19.35
CA ALA A 5 -27.29 13.78 -19.87
C ALA A 5 -26.78 15.16 -19.41
N ASN A 6 -26.04 15.27 -18.30
CA ASN A 6 -25.60 16.57 -17.77
C ASN A 6 -24.27 17.08 -18.34
N LYS A 7 -23.44 16.22 -18.93
CA LYS A 7 -22.10 16.60 -19.42
C LYS A 7 -22.18 17.49 -20.66
N THR A 8 -23.04 17.13 -21.60
CA THR A 8 -23.28 17.91 -22.82
C THR A 8 -23.87 19.29 -22.52
N ASN A 9 -24.58 19.44 -21.41
CA ASN A 9 -25.35 20.64 -21.07
C ASN A 9 -24.47 21.89 -20.87
N CYS A 10 -23.31 21.78 -20.21
CA CYS A 10 -22.49 22.98 -19.89
C CYS A 10 -21.73 23.52 -21.11
N ARG A 11 -21.05 22.65 -21.87
CA ARG A 11 -20.37 23.04 -23.12
C ARG A 11 -21.37 23.61 -24.11
N GLN A 12 -22.51 22.94 -24.25
CA GLN A 12 -23.57 23.36 -25.16
C GLN A 12 -24.20 24.70 -24.76
N LYS A 13 -24.46 24.94 -23.47
CA LYS A 13 -24.91 26.26 -22.99
C LYS A 13 -23.95 27.39 -23.33
N ILE A 14 -22.64 27.14 -23.23
CA ILE A 14 -21.61 28.12 -23.58
C ILE A 14 -21.67 28.40 -25.09
N VAL A 15 -21.68 27.35 -25.91
CA VAL A 15 -21.81 27.45 -27.37
C VAL A 15 -23.09 28.20 -27.78
N GLU A 16 -24.22 27.89 -27.17
CA GLU A 16 -25.51 28.53 -27.43
C GLU A 16 -25.51 30.02 -27.02
N SER A 17 -24.93 30.33 -25.86
CA SER A 17 -24.80 31.71 -25.38
C SER A 17 -23.93 32.54 -26.32
N TYR A 18 -22.80 32.00 -26.79
CA TYR A 18 -21.93 32.67 -27.75
C TYR A 18 -22.58 32.83 -29.12
N THR A 19 -23.25 31.81 -29.61
CA THR A 19 -24.00 31.88 -30.88
C THR A 19 -25.06 32.98 -30.80
N SER A 20 -25.74 33.11 -29.67
CA SER A 20 -26.73 34.16 -29.42
C SER A 20 -26.11 35.56 -29.39
N LEU A 21 -24.94 35.69 -28.76
CA LEU A 21 -24.18 36.94 -28.72
C LEU A 21 -23.76 37.42 -30.11
N VAL A 22 -23.24 36.52 -30.94
CA VAL A 22 -22.84 36.85 -32.33
C VAL A 22 -24.05 37.23 -33.18
N LYS A 23 -25.17 36.52 -33.03
CA LYS A 23 -26.45 36.88 -33.70
C LYS A 23 -26.99 38.24 -33.26
N GLY A 24 -26.72 38.65 -32.02
CA GLY A 24 -27.13 39.94 -31.46
C GLY A 24 -26.35 41.16 -31.99
N ILE A 25 -25.25 40.96 -32.72
CA ILE A 25 -24.46 42.05 -33.30
C ILE A 25 -25.27 42.69 -34.43
N SER A 26 -25.95 43.82 -34.19
CA SER A 26 -26.79 44.50 -35.20
C SER A 26 -26.01 44.94 -36.45
N THR A 27 -26.64 44.85 -37.63
CA THR A 27 -26.12 45.40 -38.90
C THR A 27 -25.96 46.92 -38.83
N ALA A 28 -26.78 47.61 -38.04
CA ALA A 28 -26.69 49.07 -37.86
C ALA A 28 -25.34 49.52 -37.26
N ARG A 29 -24.61 48.63 -36.58
CA ARG A 29 -23.26 48.92 -36.09
C ARG A 29 -22.23 49.09 -37.21
N PHE A 30 -22.58 48.68 -38.44
CA PHE A 30 -21.73 48.78 -39.61
C PHE A 30 -22.21 49.85 -40.60
N ASP A 31 -23.19 50.68 -40.21
CA ASP A 31 -23.73 51.74 -41.07
C ASP A 31 -22.66 52.75 -41.49
N GLU A 32 -21.64 52.96 -40.65
CA GLU A 32 -20.46 53.80 -40.96
C GLU A 32 -19.70 53.32 -42.20
N PHE A 33 -19.80 52.03 -42.54
CA PHE A 33 -19.10 51.45 -43.68
C PHE A 33 -19.97 51.40 -44.96
N LYS A 34 -21.22 51.89 -44.93
CA LYS A 34 -22.16 51.79 -46.06
C LYS A 34 -21.60 52.34 -47.37
N GLU A 35 -20.83 53.43 -47.31
CA GLU A 35 -20.25 54.09 -48.49
C GLU A 35 -19.22 53.21 -49.23
N PHE A 36 -18.67 52.19 -48.58
CA PHE A 36 -17.70 51.27 -49.17
C PHE A 36 -18.33 50.08 -49.89
N PHE A 37 -19.66 49.90 -49.82
CA PHE A 37 -20.37 48.77 -50.41
C PHE A 37 -21.22 49.20 -51.61
N ALA A 38 -21.37 48.31 -52.60
CA ALA A 38 -22.10 48.62 -53.82
C ALA A 38 -23.62 48.81 -53.59
N ASN A 39 -24.17 48.17 -52.55
CA ASN A 39 -25.55 48.30 -52.12
C ASN A 39 -25.74 47.72 -50.71
N GLU A 40 -26.93 47.90 -50.13
CA GLU A 40 -27.27 47.42 -48.78
C GLU A 40 -27.23 45.88 -48.65
N LYS A 41 -27.52 45.14 -49.73
CA LYS A 41 -27.43 43.66 -49.73
C LYS A 41 -25.99 43.17 -49.60
N ASP A 42 -25.04 43.91 -50.19
CA ASP A 42 -23.61 43.61 -50.12
C ASP A 42 -23.08 43.83 -48.71
N LEU A 43 -23.50 44.91 -48.04
CA LEU A 43 -23.24 45.14 -46.61
C LEU A 43 -23.84 44.03 -45.73
N GLU A 44 -25.09 43.64 -45.96
CA GLU A 44 -25.73 42.56 -45.21
C GLU A 44 -24.99 41.22 -45.36
N LEU A 45 -24.50 40.93 -46.57
CA LEU A 45 -23.69 39.75 -46.86
C LEU A 45 -22.36 39.80 -46.10
N ALA A 46 -21.64 40.93 -46.15
CA ALA A 46 -20.37 41.12 -45.45
C ALA A 46 -20.54 41.02 -43.92
N VAL A 47 -21.60 41.59 -43.35
CA VAL A 47 -21.90 41.46 -41.91
C VAL A 47 -22.23 40.01 -41.55
N LYS A 48 -22.92 39.28 -42.42
CA LYS A 48 -23.20 37.85 -42.21
C LYS A 48 -21.92 37.02 -42.25
N GLU A 49 -21.01 37.28 -43.19
CA GLU A 49 -19.70 36.63 -43.25
C GLU A 49 -18.85 36.94 -42.03
N PHE A 50 -18.83 38.20 -41.58
CA PHE A 50 -18.18 38.61 -40.34
C PHE A 50 -18.73 37.83 -39.13
N ARG A 51 -20.05 37.75 -38.98
CA ARG A 51 -20.69 36.99 -37.90
C ARG A 51 -20.31 35.51 -37.97
N ASN A 52 -20.36 34.90 -39.16
CA ASN A 52 -20.00 33.49 -39.34
C ASN A 52 -18.53 33.24 -38.97
N GLY A 53 -17.59 34.05 -39.50
CA GLY A 53 -16.17 33.91 -39.21
C GLY A 53 -15.84 34.15 -37.73
N LEU A 54 -16.50 35.13 -37.09
CA LEU A 54 -16.36 35.37 -35.65
C LEU A 54 -16.87 34.19 -34.83
N GLN A 55 -18.02 33.63 -35.21
CA GLN A 55 -18.58 32.45 -34.56
C GLN A 55 -17.64 31.25 -34.69
N GLU A 56 -17.15 30.95 -35.89
CA GLU A 56 -16.23 29.83 -36.14
C GLU A 56 -14.92 29.97 -35.37
N ALA A 57 -14.29 31.15 -35.43
CA ALA A 57 -13.03 31.41 -34.73
C ALA A 57 -13.17 31.26 -33.21
N LEU A 58 -14.28 31.75 -32.65
CA LEU A 58 -14.55 31.62 -31.22
C LEU A 58 -14.88 30.17 -30.83
N LEU A 59 -15.72 29.47 -31.59
CA LEU A 59 -16.03 28.07 -31.32
C LEU A 59 -14.77 27.20 -31.39
N SER A 60 -13.89 27.45 -32.35
CA SER A 60 -12.60 26.79 -32.45
C SER A 60 -11.76 27.01 -31.17
N LYS A 61 -11.66 28.25 -30.69
CA LYS A 61 -10.94 28.55 -29.43
C LYS A 61 -11.57 27.90 -28.20
N VAL A 62 -12.90 27.94 -28.08
CA VAL A 62 -13.61 27.32 -26.95
C VAL A 62 -13.41 25.82 -26.96
N ASN A 63 -13.56 25.17 -28.11
CA ASN A 63 -13.33 23.73 -28.25
C ASN A 63 -11.89 23.36 -27.91
N ARG A 64 -10.92 24.10 -28.46
CA ARG A 64 -9.51 23.90 -28.15
C ARG A 64 -9.22 24.02 -26.66
N LEU A 65 -9.71 25.06 -25.99
CA LEU A 65 -9.54 25.24 -24.55
C LEU A 65 -10.20 24.11 -23.75
N TRP A 66 -11.39 23.67 -24.18
CA TRP A 66 -12.11 22.57 -23.56
C TRP A 66 -11.32 21.26 -23.59
N ASP A 67 -10.75 20.97 -24.76
CA ASP A 67 -10.03 19.72 -25.02
C ASP A 67 -8.61 19.78 -24.41
N GLU A 68 -7.89 20.91 -24.51
CA GLU A 68 -6.55 21.08 -23.90
C GLU A 68 -6.57 21.06 -22.37
N SER A 69 -7.64 21.59 -21.75
CA SER A 69 -7.78 21.64 -20.28
C SER A 69 -8.47 20.40 -19.70
N ASP A 70 -8.84 19.44 -20.55
CA ASP A 70 -9.57 18.22 -20.19
C ASP A 70 -10.73 18.48 -19.22
N ILE A 71 -11.54 19.49 -19.56
CA ILE A 71 -12.60 20.01 -18.67
C ILE A 71 -13.62 18.91 -18.35
N ASP A 72 -13.93 18.05 -19.31
CA ASP A 72 -14.92 16.98 -19.15
C ASP A 72 -14.46 15.93 -18.12
N ALA A 73 -13.18 15.52 -18.15
CA ALA A 73 -12.65 14.59 -17.16
C ALA A 73 -12.57 15.24 -15.78
N ASN A 74 -12.15 16.51 -15.70
CA ASN A 74 -12.09 17.25 -14.44
C ASN A 74 -13.48 17.38 -13.78
N ILE A 75 -14.52 17.70 -14.56
CA ILE A 75 -15.91 17.74 -14.06
C ILE A 75 -16.36 16.35 -13.59
N GLU A 76 -16.03 15.29 -14.34
CA GLU A 76 -16.37 13.93 -13.93
C GLU A 76 -15.71 13.53 -12.60
N VAL A 77 -14.42 13.86 -12.44
CA VAL A 77 -13.70 13.62 -11.19
C VAL A 77 -14.34 14.39 -10.04
N LEU A 78 -14.72 15.66 -10.25
CA LEU A 78 -15.39 16.47 -9.24
C LEU A 78 -16.75 15.87 -8.82
N GLU A 79 -17.57 15.41 -9.77
CA GLU A 79 -18.85 14.76 -9.45
C GLU A 79 -18.65 13.41 -8.73
N LYS A 80 -17.62 12.63 -9.09
CA LYS A 80 -17.23 11.43 -8.34
C LYS A 80 -16.80 11.76 -6.91
N ILE A 81 -16.05 12.83 -6.70
CA ILE A 81 -15.63 13.28 -5.35
C ILE A 81 -16.85 13.74 -4.54
N LYS A 82 -17.75 14.50 -5.15
CA LYS A 82 -18.99 14.98 -4.54
C LYS A 82 -19.90 13.85 -4.11
N THR A 83 -20.09 12.84 -4.96
CA THR A 83 -20.88 11.65 -4.63
C THR A 83 -20.23 10.81 -3.52
N LYS A 84 -18.90 10.63 -3.52
CA LYS A 84 -18.18 9.97 -2.41
C LYS A 84 -18.31 10.71 -1.08
N ALA A 85 -18.41 12.03 -1.11
CA ALA A 85 -18.59 12.86 0.08
C ALA A 85 -20.06 12.97 0.54
N ALA A 86 -21.03 12.54 -0.29
CA ALA A 86 -22.44 12.64 0.04
C ALA A 86 -22.78 11.85 1.32
N GLY A 87 -23.42 12.51 2.28
CA GLY A 87 -23.74 11.94 3.59
C GLY A 87 -22.63 12.08 4.65
N THR A 88 -21.46 12.62 4.31
CA THR A 88 -20.41 12.90 5.29
C THR A 88 -20.68 14.25 5.98
N THR A 89 -21.16 14.23 7.23
CA THR A 89 -21.42 15.43 8.04
C THR A 89 -20.18 15.94 8.78
N THR A 90 -19.11 15.15 8.79
CA THR A 90 -17.85 15.51 9.43
C THR A 90 -17.17 16.66 8.66
N LYS A 91 -16.65 17.66 9.38
CA LYS A 91 -15.84 18.74 8.78
C LYS A 91 -14.70 18.12 7.96
N MET A 92 -14.83 18.13 6.65
CA MET A 92 -13.78 17.69 5.74
C MET A 92 -12.64 18.71 5.75
N TRP A 93 -11.42 18.21 5.50
CA TRP A 93 -10.22 19.02 5.45
C TRP A 93 -10.41 20.24 4.51
N ARG A 94 -9.83 21.38 4.90
CA ARG A 94 -9.82 22.64 4.15
C ARG A 94 -8.39 23.17 4.10
N PRO A 95 -8.02 23.97 3.09
CA PRO A 95 -6.75 24.70 3.10
C PRO A 95 -6.65 25.52 4.39
N THR A 96 -5.67 25.19 5.22
CA THR A 96 -5.53 25.76 6.58
C THR A 96 -4.52 26.92 6.63
N GLY A 97 -3.97 27.34 5.49
CA GLY A 97 -2.83 28.27 5.43
C GLY A 97 -1.49 27.66 5.86
N LYS A 98 -1.49 26.40 6.30
CA LYS A 98 -0.29 25.65 6.70
C LYS A 98 0.53 25.22 5.48
N SER A 99 1.84 25.05 5.68
CA SER A 99 2.76 24.57 4.63
C SER A 99 2.37 23.17 4.15
N ALA A 100 2.74 22.82 2.91
CA ALA A 100 2.46 21.48 2.36
C ALA A 100 2.97 20.35 3.27
N ASN A 101 4.14 20.53 3.88
CA ASN A 101 4.72 19.57 4.84
C ASN A 101 3.82 19.33 6.07
N GLU A 102 3.20 20.39 6.60
CA GLU A 102 2.29 20.26 7.73
C GLU A 102 0.96 19.61 7.34
N GLN A 103 0.51 19.85 6.11
CA GLN A 103 -0.72 19.26 5.58
C GLN A 103 -0.57 17.74 5.34
N VAL A 104 0.62 17.28 4.92
CA VAL A 104 0.89 15.85 4.70
C VAL A 104 1.32 15.10 5.96
N ARG A 105 1.73 15.81 7.03
CA ARG A 105 2.20 15.20 8.28
C ARG A 105 1.23 14.14 8.84
N PRO A 106 -0.11 14.31 8.86
CA PRO A 106 -1.03 13.27 9.31
C PRO A 106 -0.93 11.97 8.50
N LEU A 107 -0.72 12.06 7.18
CA LEU A 107 -0.55 10.87 6.32
C LEU A 107 0.75 10.13 6.65
N VAL A 108 1.83 10.88 6.85
CA VAL A 108 3.13 10.32 7.26
C VAL A 108 3.02 9.64 8.62
N VAL A 109 2.39 10.29 9.60
CA VAL A 109 2.17 9.73 10.93
C VAL A 109 1.32 8.45 10.88
N ASN A 110 0.26 8.42 10.06
CA ASN A 110 -0.55 7.21 9.88
C ASN A 110 0.26 6.07 9.27
N LYS A 111 1.11 6.34 8.27
CA LYS A 111 2.02 5.34 7.70
C LYS A 111 2.97 4.79 8.76
N LEU A 112 3.62 5.67 9.54
CA LEU A 112 4.52 5.28 10.64
C LEU A 112 3.81 4.45 11.70
N LYS A 113 2.58 4.80 12.06
CA LYS A 113 1.76 4.05 13.02
C LYS A 113 1.47 2.63 12.53
N MET A 114 1.20 2.45 11.24
CA MET A 114 0.99 1.12 10.64
C MET A 114 2.28 0.30 10.63
N SER A 115 3.41 0.88 10.25
CA SER A 115 4.71 0.21 10.32
C SER A 115 5.06 -0.21 11.74
N LEU A 116 4.81 0.65 12.72
CA LEU A 116 5.05 0.36 14.13
C LEU A 116 4.18 -0.79 14.63
N LYS A 117 2.90 -0.83 14.24
CA LYS A 117 2.00 -1.96 14.54
C LYS A 117 2.53 -3.27 13.96
N PHE A 118 3.01 -3.25 12.71
CA PHE A 118 3.61 -4.43 12.07
C PHE A 118 4.85 -4.93 12.84
N TYR A 119 5.79 -4.04 13.18
CA TYR A 119 7.00 -4.45 13.90
C TYR A 119 6.70 -4.98 15.30
N ARG A 120 5.67 -4.46 15.99
CA ARG A 120 5.23 -5.02 17.27
C ARG A 120 4.74 -6.46 17.15
N TYR A 121 3.99 -6.79 16.09
CA TYR A 121 3.58 -8.17 15.84
C TYR A 121 4.77 -9.08 15.55
N GLN A 122 5.71 -8.63 14.72
CA GLN A 122 6.93 -9.39 14.43
C GLN A 122 7.75 -9.67 15.70
N LEU A 123 7.89 -8.67 16.58
CA LEU A 123 8.57 -8.84 17.86
C LEU A 123 7.86 -9.84 18.77
N GLY A 124 6.52 -9.78 18.86
CA GLY A 124 5.72 -10.75 19.63
C GLY A 124 5.94 -12.17 19.12
N PHE A 125 5.83 -12.37 17.81
CA PHE A 125 6.06 -13.67 17.18
C PHE A 125 7.47 -14.22 17.44
N GLN A 126 8.50 -13.39 17.30
CA GLN A 126 9.88 -13.81 17.56
C GLN A 126 10.10 -14.15 19.03
N LYS A 127 9.44 -13.43 19.95
CA LYS A 127 9.50 -13.72 21.38
C LYS A 127 8.91 -15.09 21.69
N GLU A 128 7.69 -15.37 21.24
CA GLU A 128 7.02 -16.67 21.43
C GLU A 128 7.87 -17.81 20.87
N ARG A 129 8.37 -17.67 19.63
CA ARG A 129 9.24 -18.67 19.01
C ARG A 129 10.54 -18.89 19.79
N THR A 130 11.11 -17.83 20.36
CA THR A 130 12.35 -17.92 21.15
C THR A 130 12.09 -18.66 22.46
N GLU A 131 10.96 -18.39 23.12
CA GLU A 131 10.55 -19.09 24.35
C GLU A 131 10.36 -20.59 24.11
N GLU A 132 9.72 -20.99 23.01
CA GLU A 132 9.60 -22.40 22.62
C GLU A 132 10.96 -23.07 22.39
N LEU A 133 11.88 -22.38 21.71
CA LEU A 133 13.22 -22.90 21.46
C LEU A 133 14.03 -23.05 22.76
N ILE A 134 13.93 -22.08 23.68
CA ILE A 134 14.57 -22.16 25.00
C ILE A 134 14.07 -23.39 25.75
N TYR A 135 12.76 -23.57 25.84
CA TYR A 135 12.15 -24.73 26.50
C TYR A 135 12.65 -26.06 25.93
N ASN A 136 12.71 -26.17 24.60
CA ASN A 136 13.22 -27.37 23.93
C ASN A 136 14.70 -27.64 24.23
N ILE A 137 15.54 -26.60 24.25
CA ILE A 137 16.97 -26.71 24.58
C ILE A 137 17.16 -27.16 26.04
N GLU A 138 16.39 -26.58 26.97
CA GLU A 138 16.46 -26.95 28.39
C GLU A 138 16.07 -28.42 28.62
N ASN A 139 15.00 -28.88 27.96
CA ASN A 139 14.61 -30.28 28.00
C ASN A 139 15.71 -31.22 27.44
N MET A 140 16.36 -30.84 26.34
CA MET A 140 17.47 -31.63 25.80
C MET A 140 18.68 -31.66 26.73
N ARG A 141 19.01 -30.53 27.37
CA ARG A 141 20.09 -30.46 28.37
C ARG A 141 19.82 -31.36 29.57
N ALA A 142 18.59 -31.39 30.07
CA ALA A 142 18.19 -32.27 31.17
C ALA A 142 18.35 -33.76 30.79
N LYS A 143 17.85 -34.17 29.62
CA LYS A 143 18.01 -35.53 29.09
C LYS A 143 19.48 -35.92 28.95
N TYR A 144 20.31 -35.00 28.45
CA TYR A 144 21.74 -35.25 28.31
C TYR A 144 22.43 -35.48 29.66
N GLN A 145 22.07 -34.69 30.69
CA GLN A 145 22.60 -34.87 32.05
C GLN A 145 22.19 -36.21 32.65
N GLU A 146 20.95 -36.66 32.41
CA GLU A 146 20.47 -37.97 32.85
C GLU A 146 21.28 -39.10 32.21
N ILE A 147 21.44 -39.08 30.89
CA ILE A 147 22.25 -40.06 30.15
C ILE A 147 23.69 -40.06 30.66
N HIS A 148 24.27 -38.88 30.89
CA HIS A 148 25.63 -38.77 31.41
C HIS A 148 25.76 -39.39 32.81
N THR A 149 24.77 -39.19 33.67
CA THR A 149 24.73 -39.76 35.02
C THR A 149 24.58 -41.29 34.98
N GLN A 150 23.68 -41.80 34.15
CA GLN A 150 23.50 -43.24 33.93
C GLN A 150 24.79 -43.88 33.40
N ARG A 151 25.45 -43.26 32.42
CA ARG A 151 26.74 -43.73 31.89
C ARG A 151 27.80 -43.81 32.98
N LYS A 152 27.91 -42.78 33.83
CA LYS A 152 28.86 -42.77 34.95
C LYS A 152 28.57 -43.91 35.94
N HIS A 153 27.30 -44.14 36.26
CA HIS A 153 26.88 -45.23 37.14
C HIS A 153 27.22 -46.61 36.56
N LEU A 154 26.90 -46.85 35.29
CA LEU A 154 27.22 -48.12 34.61
C LEU A 154 28.73 -48.38 34.54
N LEU A 155 29.53 -47.35 34.26
CA LEU A 155 31.00 -47.47 34.28
C LEU A 155 31.52 -47.86 35.67
N GLN A 156 30.93 -47.30 36.72
CA GLN A 156 31.27 -47.67 38.10
C GLN A 156 30.89 -49.12 38.41
N GLN A 157 29.71 -49.58 37.96
CA GLN A 157 29.28 -50.97 38.12
C GLN A 157 30.23 -51.94 37.41
N MET A 158 30.57 -51.69 36.14
CA MET A 158 31.54 -52.52 35.41
C MET A 158 32.91 -52.57 36.10
N THR A 159 33.36 -51.44 36.66
CA THR A 159 34.62 -51.38 37.42
C THR A 159 34.54 -52.24 38.69
N ASN A 160 33.41 -52.24 39.38
CA ASN A 160 33.19 -53.04 40.58
C ASN A 160 33.12 -54.53 40.26
N GLU A 161 32.40 -54.91 39.19
CA GLU A 161 32.32 -56.30 38.71
C GLU A 161 33.69 -56.82 38.27
N GLN A 162 34.46 -56.03 37.53
CA GLN A 162 35.82 -56.39 37.12
C GLN A 162 36.70 -56.70 38.34
N LYS A 163 36.66 -55.85 39.38
CA LYS A 163 37.38 -56.09 40.63
C LYS A 163 36.93 -57.38 41.34
N MET A 164 35.62 -57.66 41.32
CA MET A 164 35.08 -58.90 41.91
C MET A 164 35.58 -60.13 41.14
N PHE A 165 35.54 -60.10 39.80
CA PHE A 165 36.07 -61.18 38.96
C PHE A 165 37.57 -61.41 39.19
N ASP A 166 38.36 -60.34 39.27
CA ASP A 166 39.79 -60.44 39.51
C ASP A 166 40.09 -61.02 40.91
N SER A 167 39.30 -60.66 41.92
CA SER A 167 39.38 -61.25 43.27
C SER A 167 39.03 -62.74 43.29
N ILE A 168 37.92 -63.14 42.64
CA ILE A 168 37.53 -64.55 42.51
C ILE A 168 38.61 -65.34 41.80
N ARG A 169 39.18 -64.80 40.71
CA ARG A 169 40.27 -65.44 39.97
C ARG A 169 41.53 -65.61 40.83
N ALA A 170 41.87 -64.60 41.63
CA ALA A 170 43.00 -64.69 42.56
C ALA A 170 42.77 -65.78 43.62
N HIS A 171 41.56 -65.85 44.18
CA HIS A 171 41.19 -66.88 45.16
C HIS A 171 41.17 -68.29 44.55
N GLN A 172 40.66 -68.45 43.33
CA GLN A 172 40.70 -69.71 42.58
C GLN A 172 42.15 -70.20 42.41
N LYS A 173 43.06 -69.32 42.00
CA LYS A 173 44.50 -69.67 41.88
C LYS A 173 45.10 -70.11 43.21
N GLU A 174 44.71 -69.49 44.31
CA GLU A 174 45.15 -69.88 45.65
C GLU A 174 44.65 -71.28 46.01
N LEU A 175 43.38 -71.59 45.74
CA LEU A 175 42.79 -72.91 45.95
C LEU A 175 43.45 -73.97 45.06
N ASP A 176 43.64 -73.70 43.78
CA ASP A 176 44.30 -74.61 42.84
C ASP A 176 45.75 -74.91 43.30
N HIS A 177 46.46 -73.91 43.85
CA HIS A 177 47.79 -74.11 44.42
C HIS A 177 47.76 -75.03 45.64
N LYS A 178 46.82 -74.82 46.57
CA LYS A 178 46.66 -75.69 47.75
C LYS A 178 46.35 -77.14 47.36
N VAL A 179 45.42 -77.34 46.42
CA VAL A 179 45.07 -78.67 45.92
C VAL A 179 46.26 -79.36 45.25
N ASN A 180 47.05 -78.65 44.45
CA ASN A 180 48.26 -79.21 43.85
C ASN A 180 49.33 -79.59 44.88
N VAL A 181 49.45 -78.84 45.98
CA VAL A 181 50.35 -79.19 47.10
C VAL A 181 49.83 -80.44 47.80
N ASP A 182 48.52 -80.54 48.05
CA ASP A 182 47.90 -81.68 48.73
C ASP A 182 47.94 -82.97 47.89
N LEU A 183 47.96 -82.87 46.56
CA LEU A 183 48.04 -84.01 45.63
C LEU A 183 49.48 -84.47 45.31
N GLN A 184 50.53 -83.81 45.85
CA GLN A 184 51.94 -84.17 45.64
C GLN A 184 52.51 -85.15 46.70
N ILE A 185 51.68 -86.00 47.30
CA ILE A 185 52.10 -87.13 48.14
C ILE A 185 52.01 -88.44 47.35
#